data_AF-A0A2P4XVC5-F1
#
_entry.id   AF-A0A2P4XVC5-F1
#
_cell.length_a   1.000
_cell.length_b   1.000
_cell.length_c   1.000
_cell.angle_alpha   90.00
_cell.angle_beta   90.00
_cell.angle_gamma   90.00
#
_symmetry.space_group_name_H-M   'P 1'
#
loop_
_entity.id
_entity.type
_entity.pdbx_description
1 polymer ?
#
loop_
_entity_poly.entity_id
_entity_poly.type
_entity_poly.pdbx_seq_one_letter_code
_entity_poly.pdbx_strand_id
1 'polypeptide(L)'
;MPRTSSRKYALRHLRRTTVVRRNMAGLRFLLGNSDSFEDDINGQFELQVQEIASSRYAFRSRQYRKRKDKWKKYLVEDSELNGVLRIFSCILAFSALLDLICDDVVFKHSGRRHLRGSSGNDNTSPELAQFFGICKGSVKNYIQRACHAMLRLQDRTITWPDSEEPGEISRQINDKFGFPLVLTPRKNGEDYFAKRIALEVYMTTVSGQQA
;
A
#
# COMPACT_ATOMS: atom_id res chain seq x y z
N MET A 1 -26.36 3.83 8.52
CA MET A 1 -25.32 4.74 7.97
C MET A 1 -23.94 4.07 7.99
N PRO A 2 -23.13 4.16 6.91
CA PRO A 2 -21.77 3.59 6.90
C PRO A 2 -20.85 4.30 7.89
N ARG A 3 -20.13 3.56 8.73
CA ARG A 3 -19.13 4.13 9.64
C ARG A 3 -18.02 4.79 8.82
N THR A 4 -17.75 6.07 9.07
CA THR A 4 -16.61 6.77 8.46
C THR A 4 -15.31 6.24 9.05
N SER A 5 -14.33 5.94 8.20
CA SER A 5 -13.00 5.52 8.68
C SER A 5 -12.34 6.61 9.52
N SER A 6 -11.53 6.23 10.51
CA SER A 6 -10.79 7.16 11.37
C SER A 6 -9.94 8.14 10.55
N ARG A 7 -9.37 7.67 9.43
CA ARG A 7 -8.67 8.52 8.45
C ARG A 7 -9.57 9.58 7.83
N LYS A 8 -10.76 9.20 7.36
CA LYS A 8 -11.70 10.12 6.74
C LYS A 8 -12.18 11.16 7.75
N TYR A 9 -12.41 10.74 9.00
CA TYR A 9 -12.76 11.63 10.10
C TYR A 9 -11.62 12.63 10.39
N ALA A 10 -10.40 12.15 10.61
CA ALA A 10 -9.25 12.99 10.91
C ALA A 10 -8.93 13.98 9.78
N LEU A 11 -8.94 13.54 8.52
CA LEU A 11 -8.74 14.43 7.37
C LEU A 11 -9.82 15.50 7.27
N ARG A 12 -11.09 15.14 7.54
CA ARG A 12 -12.17 16.11 7.53
C ARG A 12 -11.97 17.16 8.62
N HIS A 13 -11.59 16.73 9.82
CA HIS A 13 -11.34 17.63 10.94
C HIS A 13 -10.16 18.56 10.63
N LEU A 14 -9.00 18.00 10.28
CA LEU A 14 -7.80 18.78 9.99
C LEU A 14 -8.02 19.76 8.84
N ARG A 15 -8.64 19.33 7.72
CA ARG A 15 -8.92 20.24 6.59
C ARG A 15 -9.82 21.41 6.99
N ARG A 16 -10.83 21.17 7.84
CA ARG A 16 -11.68 22.27 8.36
C ARG A 16 -10.85 23.24 9.19
N THR A 17 -10.01 22.73 10.09
CA THR A 17 -9.12 23.56 10.91
C THR A 17 -8.13 24.36 10.05
N THR A 18 -7.52 23.74 9.03
CA THR A 18 -6.60 24.41 8.10
C THR A 18 -7.29 25.52 7.33
N VAL A 19 -8.54 25.34 6.89
CA VAL A 19 -9.30 26.40 6.18
C VAL A 19 -9.54 27.60 7.09
N VAL A 20 -10.02 27.38 8.32
CA VAL A 20 -10.23 28.46 9.29
C VAL A 20 -8.91 29.20 9.56
N ARG A 21 -7.81 28.46 9.69
CA ARG A 21 -6.49 29.02 9.93
C ARG A 21 -5.93 29.81 8.75
N ARG A 22 -6.11 29.34 7.52
CA ARG A 22 -5.74 30.11 6.32
C ARG A 22 -6.51 31.43 6.24
N ASN A 23 -7.80 31.43 6.61
CA ASN A 23 -8.57 32.67 6.66
C ASN A 23 -8.03 33.63 7.72
N MET A 24 -7.68 33.13 8.91
CA MET A 24 -7.06 33.95 9.97
C MET A 24 -5.68 34.48 9.56
N ALA A 25 -4.85 33.68 8.88
CA ALA A 25 -3.58 34.12 8.33
C ALA A 25 -3.78 35.22 7.27
N GLY A 26 -4.78 35.09 6.40
CA GLY A 26 -5.16 36.12 5.44
C GLY A 26 -5.58 37.43 6.11
N LEU A 27 -6.39 37.37 7.17
CA LEU A 27 -6.77 38.55 7.96
C LEU A 27 -5.56 39.20 8.65
N ARG A 28 -4.67 38.39 9.24
CA ARG A 28 -3.42 38.87 9.85
C ARG A 28 -2.56 39.61 8.83
N PHE A 29 -2.41 39.05 7.64
CA PHE A 29 -1.69 39.68 6.54
C PHE A 29 -2.31 41.02 6.12
N LEU A 30 -3.64 41.08 5.93
CA LEU A 30 -4.34 42.32 5.56
C LEU A 30 -4.24 43.41 6.63
N LEU A 31 -4.21 43.02 7.91
CA LEU A 31 -4.08 43.94 9.04
C LEU A 31 -2.62 44.30 9.38
N GLY A 32 -1.64 43.76 8.63
CA GLY A 32 -0.21 43.98 8.91
C GLY A 32 0.29 43.30 10.19
N ASN A 33 -0.48 42.37 10.76
CA ASN A 33 -0.17 41.66 12.00
C ASN A 33 0.51 40.31 11.69
N SER A 34 1.67 40.34 11.05
CA SER A 34 2.44 39.13 10.79
C SER A 34 2.91 38.51 12.11
N ASP A 35 2.58 37.24 12.33
CA ASP A 35 2.97 36.46 13.51
C ASP A 35 3.58 35.15 13.01
N SER A 36 4.90 35.07 13.09
CA SER A 36 5.67 33.92 12.59
C SER A 36 5.36 32.63 13.34
N PHE A 37 5.01 32.72 14.62
CA PHE A 37 4.67 31.54 15.42
C PHE A 37 3.37 30.90 14.94
N GLU A 38 2.36 31.72 14.63
CA GLU A 38 1.12 31.25 14.03
C GLU A 38 1.33 30.68 12.62
N ASP A 39 2.31 31.18 11.88
CA ASP A 39 2.64 30.68 10.54
C ASP A 39 3.34 29.32 10.59
N ASP A 40 4.24 29.11 11.55
CA ASP A 40 4.84 27.79 11.82
C ASP A 40 3.77 26.77 12.20
N ILE A 41 2.82 27.17 13.05
CA ILE A 41 1.68 26.34 13.43
C ILE A 41 0.83 25.98 12.21
N ASN A 42 0.58 26.93 11.30
CA ASN A 42 -0.14 26.68 10.06
C ASN A 42 0.60 25.65 9.20
N GLY A 43 1.92 25.80 9.06
CA GLY A 43 2.78 24.84 8.35
C GLY A 43 2.68 23.43 8.93
N GLN A 44 2.69 23.28 10.26
CA GLN A 44 2.52 21.97 10.90
C GLN A 44 1.19 21.30 10.56
N PHE A 45 0.09 22.06 10.52
CA PHE A 45 -1.22 21.51 10.16
C PHE A 45 -1.26 21.06 8.69
N GLU A 46 -0.62 21.80 7.79
CA GLU A 46 -0.51 21.40 6.38
C GLU A 46 0.31 20.12 6.22
N LEU A 47 1.44 20.01 6.92
CA LEU A 47 2.26 18.80 6.96
C LEU A 47 1.48 17.59 7.48
N GLN A 48 0.71 17.74 8.57
CA GLN A 48 -0.12 16.66 9.10
C GLN A 48 -1.22 16.23 8.11
N VAL A 49 -1.84 17.18 7.42
CA VAL A 49 -2.81 16.85 6.36
C VAL A 49 -2.14 16.05 5.25
N GLN A 50 -0.95 16.45 4.82
CA GLN A 50 -0.19 15.75 3.78
C GLN A 50 0.25 14.35 4.22
N GLU A 51 0.71 14.18 5.45
CA GLU A 51 1.11 12.89 6.03
C GLU A 51 -0.08 11.91 6.06
N ILE A 52 -1.23 12.35 6.59
CA ILE A 52 -2.43 11.50 6.67
C ILE A 52 -3.04 11.26 5.28
N ALA A 53 -2.94 12.23 4.37
CA ALA A 53 -3.41 12.08 2.99
C ALA A 53 -2.56 11.07 2.22
N SER A 54 -1.23 11.12 2.35
CA SER A 54 -0.30 10.20 1.68
C SER A 54 -0.33 8.78 2.25
N SER A 55 -0.71 8.61 3.53
CA SER A 55 -0.82 7.30 4.15
C SER A 55 -2.25 6.76 4.17
N ARG A 56 -2.55 5.77 3.32
CA ARG A 56 -3.86 5.09 3.29
C ARG A 56 -4.25 4.47 4.64
N TYR A 57 -3.25 4.04 5.40
CA TYR A 57 -3.40 3.27 6.64
C TYR A 57 -2.78 3.99 7.85
N ALA A 58 -2.79 5.33 7.86
CA ALA A 58 -2.19 6.14 8.93
C ALA A 58 -2.58 5.71 10.36
N PHE A 59 -3.81 5.22 10.55
CA PHE A 59 -4.39 4.86 11.85
C PHE A 59 -4.36 3.35 12.16
N ARG A 60 -3.71 2.51 11.33
CA ARG A 60 -3.57 1.09 11.65
C ARG A 60 -2.57 0.92 12.81
N SER A 61 -2.92 0.06 13.76
CA SER A 61 -2.06 -0.31 14.90
C SER A 61 -0.68 -0.79 14.43
N ARG A 62 0.34 -0.56 15.26
CA ARG A 62 1.71 -1.04 15.02
C ARG A 62 1.79 -2.57 14.88
N GLN A 63 0.83 -3.32 15.43
CA GLN A 63 0.74 -4.78 15.26
C GLN A 63 0.63 -5.20 13.78
N TYR A 64 0.14 -4.31 12.91
CA TYR A 64 0.02 -4.53 11.47
C TYR A 64 1.26 -4.17 10.67
N ARG A 65 2.30 -3.61 11.30
CA ARG A 65 3.59 -3.33 10.67
C ARG A 65 4.47 -4.54 10.97
N LYS A 66 4.99 -5.23 9.93
CA LYS A 66 5.72 -6.50 10.12
C LYS A 66 6.86 -6.35 11.14
N ARG A 67 7.11 -7.40 11.91
CA ARG A 67 8.36 -7.57 12.65
C ARG A 67 9.55 -7.56 11.68
N LYS A 68 10.68 -6.97 12.12
CA LYS A 68 11.90 -6.76 11.32
C LYS A 68 12.43 -8.03 10.65
N ASP A 69 12.12 -9.19 11.19
CA ASP A 69 12.78 -10.42 10.75
C ASP A 69 12.06 -11.14 9.59
N LYS A 70 10.77 -10.87 9.37
CA LYS A 70 9.99 -11.59 8.34
C LYS A 70 10.47 -11.24 6.93
N TRP A 71 10.80 -9.97 6.65
CA TRP A 71 11.36 -9.60 5.33
C TRP A 71 12.77 -10.17 5.12
N LYS A 72 13.60 -10.18 6.16
CA LYS A 72 14.94 -10.77 6.11
C LYS A 72 14.88 -12.26 5.78
N LYS A 73 13.96 -13.00 6.42
CA LYS A 73 13.72 -14.41 6.12
C LYS A 73 13.32 -14.64 4.66
N TYR A 74 12.37 -13.85 4.15
CA TYR A 74 11.87 -13.99 2.78
C TYR A 74 12.85 -13.52 1.68
N LEU A 75 13.69 -12.50 1.95
CA LEU A 75 14.54 -11.88 0.93
C LEU A 75 16.01 -12.31 1.00
N VAL A 76 16.48 -12.82 2.15
CA VAL A 76 17.90 -13.09 2.41
C VAL A 76 18.15 -14.56 2.77
N GLU A 77 17.28 -15.18 3.58
CA GLU A 77 17.50 -16.55 4.09
C GLU A 77 16.95 -17.62 3.15
N ASP A 78 15.85 -17.35 2.43
CA ASP A 78 15.44 -18.18 1.30
C ASP A 78 16.44 -17.98 0.15
N SER A 79 17.47 -18.82 0.16
CA SER A 79 18.52 -18.90 -0.87
C SER A 79 17.99 -19.15 -2.29
N GLU A 80 16.70 -19.48 -2.42
CA GLU A 80 16.01 -19.57 -3.69
C GLU A 80 15.47 -18.21 -4.14
N LEU A 81 16.11 -17.68 -5.19
CA LEU A 81 15.61 -16.57 -6.02
C LEU A 81 14.11 -16.62 -6.33
N ASN A 82 13.51 -17.82 -6.31
CA ASN A 82 12.10 -18.09 -6.55
C ASN A 82 11.14 -17.28 -5.67
N GLY A 83 11.49 -17.04 -4.39
CA GLY A 83 10.64 -16.27 -3.47
C GLY A 83 10.53 -14.80 -3.87
N VAL A 84 11.65 -14.20 -4.27
CA VAL A 84 11.74 -12.82 -4.75
C VAL A 84 11.09 -12.67 -6.13
N LEU A 85 11.33 -13.63 -7.03
CA LEU A 85 10.72 -13.67 -8.36
C LEU A 85 9.19 -13.83 -8.32
N ARG A 86 8.65 -14.55 -7.33
CA ARG A 86 7.20 -14.59 -7.10
C ARG A 86 6.60 -13.22 -6.81
N ILE A 87 7.31 -12.35 -6.10
CA ILE A 87 6.88 -10.96 -5.87
C ILE A 87 6.92 -10.17 -7.19
N PHE A 88 7.89 -10.48 -8.05
CA PHE A 88 8.02 -9.88 -9.38
C PHE A 88 6.99 -10.36 -10.41
N SER A 89 6.22 -11.42 -10.11
CA SER A 89 5.20 -11.94 -11.01
C SER A 89 4.04 -10.97 -11.29
N CYS A 90 3.79 -10.01 -10.39
CA CYS A 90 2.80 -8.96 -10.61
C CYS A 90 3.47 -7.68 -11.13
N ILE A 91 3.40 -7.46 -12.45
CA ILE A 91 4.05 -6.34 -13.16
C ILE A 91 3.67 -4.98 -12.54
N LEU A 92 2.39 -4.77 -12.20
CA LEU A 92 1.93 -3.50 -11.62
C LEU A 92 2.54 -3.26 -10.23
N ALA A 93 2.50 -4.26 -9.35
CA ALA A 93 3.09 -4.17 -8.02
C ALA A 93 4.60 -4.00 -8.09
N PHE A 94 5.24 -4.68 -9.05
CA PHE A 94 6.67 -4.55 -9.28
C PHE A 94 7.06 -3.16 -9.78
N SER A 95 6.32 -2.58 -10.74
CA SER A 95 6.59 -1.23 -11.23
C SER A 95 6.49 -0.19 -10.11
N ALA A 96 5.44 -0.26 -9.28
CA ALA A 96 5.28 0.64 -8.15
C ALA A 96 6.37 0.45 -7.08
N LEU A 97 6.84 -0.79 -6.89
CA LEU A 97 7.96 -1.09 -6.00
C LEU A 97 9.26 -0.52 -6.56
N LEU A 98 9.49 -0.64 -7.87
CA LEU A 98 10.63 -0.07 -8.57
C LEU A 98 10.65 1.45 -8.45
N ASP A 99 9.52 2.12 -8.66
CA ASP A 99 9.38 3.56 -8.47
C ASP A 99 9.69 3.98 -7.02
N LEU A 100 9.46 3.09 -6.04
CA LEU A 100 9.77 3.38 -4.64
C LEU A 100 11.26 3.21 -4.29
N ILE A 101 11.96 2.32 -4.99
CA ILE A 101 13.39 2.04 -4.75
C ILE A 101 14.32 2.75 -5.73
N CYS A 102 13.81 3.31 -6.84
CA CYS A 102 14.63 3.92 -7.88
C CYS A 102 15.43 5.13 -7.35
N ASP A 103 14.89 5.83 -6.36
CA ASP A 103 15.52 6.96 -5.68
C ASP A 103 16.46 6.56 -4.53
N ASP A 104 16.59 5.26 -4.22
CA ASP A 104 17.50 4.78 -3.18
C ASP A 104 18.97 4.98 -3.61
N VAL A 105 19.82 5.35 -2.64
CA VAL A 105 21.27 5.58 -2.83
C VAL A 105 21.98 4.40 -3.50
N VAL A 106 21.47 3.17 -3.33
CA VAL A 106 22.00 1.95 -3.94
C VAL A 106 21.88 1.98 -5.46
N PHE A 107 20.89 2.69 -6.02
CA PHE A 107 20.62 2.77 -7.45
C PHE A 107 21.07 4.10 -8.11
N LYS A 108 21.50 5.09 -7.33
CA LYS A 108 21.92 6.42 -7.83
C LYS A 108 23.25 6.47 -8.61
N HIS A 109 23.87 5.33 -8.93
CA HIS A 109 25.17 5.31 -9.60
C HIS A 109 25.01 5.17 -11.13
N SER A 110 25.29 6.29 -11.82
CA SER A 110 25.58 6.47 -13.24
C SER A 110 24.75 5.67 -14.27
N GLY A 111 23.72 6.32 -14.81
CA GLY A 111 23.09 5.94 -16.08
C GLY A 111 21.69 5.35 -15.91
N ARG A 112 20.70 6.01 -16.51
CA ARG A 112 19.30 5.54 -16.56
C ARG A 112 19.23 4.18 -17.25
N ARG A 113 19.26 3.09 -16.50
CA ARG A 113 18.76 1.79 -16.95
C ARG A 113 17.49 1.50 -16.16
N HIS A 114 16.37 1.48 -16.87
CA HIS A 114 15.08 1.14 -16.30
C HIS A 114 15.07 -0.36 -16.01
N LEU A 115 14.92 -0.74 -14.74
CA LEU A 115 14.56 -2.10 -14.36
C LEU A 115 13.15 -2.36 -14.94
N ARG A 116 13.00 -3.32 -15.86
CA ARG A 116 11.69 -3.85 -16.27
C ARG A 116 11.45 -5.18 -15.57
N GLY A 117 10.21 -5.59 -15.36
CA GLY A 117 9.92 -6.90 -14.78
C GLY A 117 9.89 -7.97 -15.87
N SER A 118 10.41 -9.17 -15.59
CA SER A 118 10.16 -10.36 -16.41
C SER A 118 8.93 -11.09 -15.87
N SER A 119 8.04 -11.53 -16.77
CA SER A 119 6.88 -12.37 -16.44
C SER A 119 7.04 -13.69 -17.18
N GLY A 120 7.09 -14.81 -16.46
CA GLY A 120 7.26 -16.14 -17.05
C GLY A 120 8.08 -17.09 -16.17
N ASN A 121 8.22 -18.34 -16.62
CA ASN A 121 9.05 -19.37 -15.97
C ASN A 121 10.56 -19.20 -16.31
N ASP A 122 10.89 -18.19 -17.12
CA ASP A 122 12.22 -17.90 -17.67
C ASP A 122 13.05 -17.06 -16.68
N ASN A 123 13.22 -17.64 -15.49
CA ASN A 123 13.84 -16.97 -14.35
C ASN A 123 15.31 -17.35 -14.17
N THR A 124 15.94 -17.96 -15.18
CA THR A 124 17.32 -18.36 -15.08
C THR A 124 18.24 -17.14 -15.17
N SER A 125 19.38 -17.17 -14.45
CA SER A 125 20.36 -16.08 -14.49
C SER A 125 20.77 -15.60 -15.90
N PRO A 126 20.93 -16.44 -16.94
CA PRO A 126 21.21 -15.96 -18.30
C PRO A 126 20.02 -15.24 -18.97
N GLU A 127 18.78 -15.69 -18.74
CA GLU A 127 17.59 -15.03 -19.30
C GLU A 127 17.36 -13.67 -18.67
N LEU A 128 17.54 -13.56 -17.35
CA LEU A 128 17.52 -12.29 -16.64
C LEU A 128 18.64 -11.36 -17.12
N ALA A 129 19.85 -11.90 -17.33
CA ALA A 129 20.98 -11.13 -17.87
C ALA A 129 20.65 -10.52 -19.24
N GLN A 130 20.09 -11.33 -20.14
CA GLN A 130 19.64 -10.90 -21.47
C GLN A 130 18.50 -9.88 -21.38
N PHE A 131 17.51 -10.13 -20.53
CA PHE A 131 16.36 -9.25 -20.34
C PHE A 131 16.75 -7.87 -19.79
N PHE A 132 17.66 -7.81 -18.82
CA PHE A 132 18.14 -6.57 -18.23
C PHE A 132 19.30 -5.92 -19.01
N GLY A 133 19.85 -6.58 -20.02
CA GLY A 133 21.05 -6.13 -20.72
C GLY A 133 22.26 -5.99 -19.80
N ILE A 134 22.45 -6.95 -18.89
CA ILE A 134 23.57 -7.00 -17.94
C ILE A 134 24.34 -8.31 -18.07
N CYS A 135 25.58 -8.35 -17.61
CA CYS A 135 26.36 -9.59 -17.58
C CYS A 135 25.74 -10.58 -16.59
N LYS A 136 25.76 -11.88 -16.92
CA LYS A 136 25.27 -12.97 -16.04
C LYS A 136 25.86 -12.92 -14.63
N GLY A 137 27.13 -12.59 -14.50
CA GLY A 137 27.81 -12.44 -13.21
C GLY A 137 27.31 -11.26 -12.37
N SER A 138 26.67 -10.26 -12.98
CA SER A 138 26.16 -9.07 -12.30
C SER A 138 24.72 -9.22 -11.80
N VAL A 139 23.96 -10.19 -12.33
CA VAL A 139 22.54 -10.42 -11.97
C VAL A 139 22.39 -10.62 -10.46
N LYS A 140 23.25 -11.45 -9.84
CA LYS A 140 23.20 -11.71 -8.39
C LYS A 140 23.43 -10.43 -7.57
N ASN A 141 24.36 -9.58 -8.01
CA ASN A 141 24.64 -8.30 -7.34
C ASN A 141 23.45 -7.33 -7.43
N TYR A 142 22.78 -7.27 -8.57
CA TYR A 142 21.57 -6.44 -8.73
C TYR A 142 20.42 -6.92 -7.86
N ILE A 143 20.22 -8.23 -7.79
CA ILE A 143 19.16 -8.82 -6.96
C ILE A 143 19.45 -8.58 -5.47
N GLN A 144 20.69 -8.75 -5.03
CA GLN A 144 21.09 -8.41 -3.65
C GLN A 144 20.88 -6.92 -3.34
N ARG A 145 21.22 -6.02 -4.28
CA ARG A 145 20.97 -4.58 -4.15
C ARG A 145 19.48 -4.26 -4.04
N ALA A 146 18.64 -4.87 -4.87
CA ALA A 146 17.19 -4.73 -4.80
C ALA A 146 16.63 -5.26 -3.48
N CYS A 147 17.07 -6.44 -3.01
CA CYS A 147 16.69 -6.96 -1.69
C CYS A 147 17.09 -5.99 -0.57
N HIS A 148 18.29 -5.42 -0.61
CA HIS A 148 18.72 -4.42 0.39
C HIS A 148 17.87 -3.15 0.38
N ALA A 149 17.51 -2.63 -0.80
CA ALA A 149 16.63 -1.47 -0.91
C ALA A 149 15.21 -1.80 -0.39
N MET A 150 14.69 -2.98 -0.73
CA MET A 150 13.41 -3.47 -0.23
C MET A 150 13.41 -3.63 1.30
N LEU A 151 14.51 -4.09 1.90
CA LEU A 151 14.64 -4.18 3.36
C LEU A 151 14.58 -2.80 4.04
N ARG A 152 15.05 -1.73 3.39
CA ARG A 152 14.90 -0.35 3.91
C ARG A 152 13.46 0.14 3.86
N LEU A 153 12.65 -0.37 2.94
CA LEU A 153 11.22 -0.06 2.87
C LEU A 153 10.39 -0.80 3.93
N GLN A 154 10.97 -1.76 4.63
CA GLN A 154 10.27 -2.60 5.60
C GLN A 154 9.48 -1.80 6.64
N ASP A 155 10.08 -0.74 7.21
CA ASP A 155 9.43 0.07 8.24
C ASP A 155 8.21 0.85 7.71
N ARG A 156 8.14 1.05 6.39
CA ARG A 156 7.02 1.70 5.69
C ARG A 156 5.97 0.69 5.20
N THR A 157 6.26 -0.60 5.24
CA THR A 157 5.35 -1.64 4.75
C THR A 157 4.31 -2.04 5.79
N ILE A 158 3.09 -2.28 5.31
CA ILE A 158 1.97 -2.72 6.14
C ILE A 158 1.61 -4.13 5.72
N THR A 159 1.48 -5.00 6.71
CA THR A 159 1.07 -6.38 6.50
C THR A 159 -0.43 -6.47 6.36
N TRP A 160 -0.86 -7.35 5.45
CA TRP A 160 -2.22 -7.85 5.54
C TRP A 160 -2.40 -8.63 6.86
N PRO A 161 -3.62 -8.56 7.45
CA PRO A 161 -4.09 -9.43 8.53
C PRO A 161 -3.53 -10.86 8.49
N ASP A 162 -3.04 -11.36 9.64
CA ASP A 162 -2.65 -12.77 9.80
C ASP A 162 -3.87 -13.68 9.63
N SER A 163 -3.67 -14.99 9.41
CA SER A 163 -4.72 -15.94 8.99
C SER A 163 -5.97 -16.01 9.87
N GLU A 164 -5.89 -15.58 11.13
CA GLU A 164 -7.01 -15.59 12.08
C GLU A 164 -7.95 -14.39 11.92
N GLU A 165 -7.41 -13.22 11.57
CA GLU A 165 -8.17 -11.97 11.45
C GLU A 165 -9.17 -11.94 10.28
N PRO A 166 -8.91 -12.54 9.11
CA PRO A 166 -9.94 -12.73 8.09
C PRO A 166 -11.15 -13.49 8.63
N GLY A 167 -10.94 -14.42 9.58
CA GLY A 167 -12.00 -15.13 10.28
C GLY A 167 -12.83 -14.21 11.16
N GLU A 168 -12.18 -13.34 11.95
CA GLU A 168 -12.86 -12.35 12.77
C GLU A 168 -13.59 -11.29 11.94
N ILE A 169 -12.99 -10.80 10.86
CA ILE A 169 -13.62 -9.85 9.94
C ILE A 169 -14.83 -10.52 9.27
N SER A 170 -14.70 -11.77 8.83
CA SER A 170 -15.81 -12.53 8.25
C SER A 170 -16.93 -12.76 9.27
N ARG A 171 -16.60 -13.11 10.53
CA ARG A 171 -17.57 -13.21 11.63
C ARG A 171 -18.27 -11.89 11.90
N GLN A 172 -17.54 -10.78 12.07
CA GLN A 172 -18.13 -9.46 12.30
C GLN A 172 -19.05 -9.01 11.16
N ILE A 173 -18.73 -9.37 9.92
CA ILE A 173 -19.58 -9.07 8.76
C ILE A 173 -20.81 -9.98 8.76
N ASN A 174 -20.64 -11.27 9.08
CA ASN A 174 -21.76 -12.21 9.21
C ASN A 174 -22.71 -11.80 10.34
N ASP A 175 -22.21 -11.43 11.51
CA ASP A 175 -23.02 -10.97 12.64
C ASP A 175 -23.80 -9.68 12.31
N LYS A 176 -23.21 -8.81 11.48
CA LYS A 176 -23.81 -7.53 11.12
C LYS A 176 -24.80 -7.59 9.97
N PHE A 177 -24.57 -8.47 9.00
CA PHE A 177 -25.33 -8.51 7.75
C PHE A 177 -26.08 -9.84 7.54
N GLY A 178 -25.80 -10.87 8.33
CA GLY A 178 -26.46 -12.17 8.28
C GLY A 178 -25.93 -13.12 7.19
N PHE A 179 -24.81 -12.80 6.53
CA PHE A 179 -24.23 -13.64 5.48
C PHE A 179 -22.74 -13.94 5.72
N PRO A 180 -22.31 -15.21 5.61
CA PRO A 180 -20.91 -15.57 5.73
C PRO A 180 -20.14 -15.12 4.48
N LEU A 181 -19.14 -14.24 4.67
CA LEU A 181 -18.13 -14.00 3.64
C LEU A 181 -17.22 -15.22 3.55
N VAL A 182 -17.53 -16.12 2.62
CA VAL A 182 -16.59 -17.16 2.20
C VAL A 182 -15.50 -16.48 1.38
N LEU A 183 -14.41 -16.10 2.06
CA LEU A 183 -13.28 -15.35 1.49
C LEU A 183 -12.37 -16.18 0.58
N THR A 184 -12.59 -17.50 0.49
CA THR A 184 -11.84 -18.37 -0.40
C THR A 184 -12.77 -19.06 -1.40
N PRO A 185 -12.50 -18.95 -2.72
CA PRO A 185 -13.15 -19.85 -3.67
C PRO A 185 -12.80 -21.28 -3.27
N ARG A 186 -13.82 -22.14 -3.14
CA ARG A 186 -13.58 -23.59 -2.99
C ARG A 186 -12.83 -24.06 -4.23
N LYS A 187 -11.98 -25.08 -4.08
CA LYS A 187 -11.15 -25.68 -5.16
C LYS A 187 -11.92 -26.07 -6.44
N ASN A 188 -13.25 -26.03 -6.43
CA ASN A 188 -14.11 -26.51 -7.50
C ASN A 188 -14.56 -25.41 -8.48
N GLY A 189 -13.93 -24.23 -8.47
CA GLY A 189 -14.03 -23.26 -9.57
C GLY A 189 -15.38 -22.54 -9.75
N GLU A 190 -16.44 -22.98 -9.09
CA GLU A 190 -17.72 -22.28 -9.11
C GLU A 190 -17.75 -21.22 -7.99
N ASP A 191 -18.46 -20.12 -8.25
CA ASP A 191 -19.01 -19.20 -7.25
C ASP A 191 -18.25 -17.91 -6.83
N TYR A 192 -17.34 -17.35 -7.64
CA TYR A 192 -17.03 -15.91 -7.49
C TYR A 192 -18.01 -15.01 -8.26
N PHE A 193 -18.30 -15.36 -9.52
CA PHE A 193 -19.17 -14.54 -10.37
C PHE A 193 -20.66 -14.71 -10.09
N ALA A 194 -21.12 -15.93 -9.80
CA ALA A 194 -22.52 -16.21 -9.49
C ALA A 194 -22.97 -15.55 -8.16
N LYS A 195 -22.11 -15.50 -7.14
CA LYS A 195 -22.40 -14.78 -5.88
C LYS A 195 -22.41 -13.25 -6.04
N ARG A 196 -21.56 -12.71 -6.90
CA ARG A 196 -21.58 -11.28 -7.24
C ARG A 196 -22.89 -10.91 -7.95
N ILE A 197 -23.32 -11.71 -8.92
CA ILE A 197 -24.60 -11.51 -9.63
C ILE A 197 -25.79 -11.63 -8.66
N ALA A 198 -25.78 -12.61 -7.74
CA ALA A 198 -26.81 -12.72 -6.70
C ALA A 198 -26.88 -11.50 -5.78
N LEU A 199 -25.73 -10.94 -5.38
CA LEU A 199 -25.64 -9.68 -4.62
C LEU A 199 -26.17 -8.47 -5.41
N GLU A 200 -25.89 -8.40 -6.70
CA GLU A 200 -26.35 -7.32 -7.59
C GLU A 200 -27.87 -7.35 -7.77
N VAL A 201 -28.45 -8.55 -7.94
CA VAL A 201 -29.90 -8.80 -8.04
C VAL A 201 -30.63 -8.52 -6.72
N TYR A 202 -30.04 -8.88 -5.58
CA TYR A 202 -30.64 -8.65 -4.26
C TYR A 202 -30.65 -7.15 -3.88
N MET A 203 -29.57 -6.42 -4.21
CA MET A 203 -29.49 -4.99 -3.95
C MET A 203 -30.50 -4.19 -4.82
N THR A 204 -30.79 -4.66 -6.04
CA THR A 204 -31.82 -4.03 -6.90
C THR A 204 -33.25 -4.30 -6.43
N THR A 205 -33.53 -5.49 -5.89
CA THR A 205 -34.87 -5.83 -5.37
C THR A 205 -35.18 -5.12 -4.05
N VAL A 206 -34.20 -4.97 -3.15
CA VAL A 206 -34.38 -4.21 -1.90
C VAL A 206 -34.55 -2.71 -2.16
N SER A 207 -33.91 -2.15 -3.20
CA SER A 207 -34.15 -0.74 -3.60
C SER A 207 -35.49 -0.50 -4.31
N GLY A 208 -36.13 -1.54 -4.84
CA GLY A 208 -37.42 -1.45 -5.52
C GLY A 208 -38.65 -1.57 -4.62
N GLN A 209 -38.48 -1.98 -3.35
CA GLN A 209 -39.58 -2.11 -2.38
C GLN A 209 -39.71 -0.89 -1.43
N GLN A 210 -38.94 0.18 -1.65
CA GLN A 210 -39.04 1.45 -0.92
C GLN A 210 -39.38 2.65 -1.83
N ALA A 211 -40.01 2.40 -2.98
CA ALA A 211 -40.57 3.44 -3.84
C ALA A 211 -42.10 3.31 -3.88
#